data_AF-A0A6J5F917-F1
#
_entry.id   AF-A0A6J5F917-F1
#
_cell.length_a   1.000
_cell.length_b   1.000
_cell.length_c   1.000
_cell.angle_alpha   90.00
_cell.angle_beta   90.00
_cell.angle_gamma   90.00
#
_symmetry.space_group_name_H-M   'P 1'
#
loop_
_entity.id
_entity.type
_entity.pdbx_description
1 polymer ?
#
loop_
_entity_poly.entity_id
_entity_poly.type
_entity_poly.pdbx_seq_one_letter_code
_entity_poly.pdbx_strand_id
1 'polypeptide(L)'
;MPLYTEVAILSASLCEAEINLALAWGLSMLDKEDVFQLIESKSTPEKWLHGPKIVLPDYRMPLGCAEAEALRKVFSERNRLVHPKSTVQKAGQQKLGAKALKPPKLADLSASDRYSLLGKLRPTLTRICLCGSGAT
;
A
#
# COMPACT_ATOMS: atom_id res chain seq x y z
N MET A 1 -11.17 -23.01 14.38
CA MET A 1 -10.30 -21.82 14.15
C MET A 1 -10.78 -20.79 13.11
N PRO A 2 -11.91 -20.92 12.35
CA PRO A 2 -12.26 -19.91 11.33
C PRO A 2 -12.71 -18.55 11.92
N LEU A 3 -13.40 -18.57 13.06
CA LEU A 3 -13.89 -17.38 13.77
C LEU A 3 -12.79 -16.32 14.04
N TYR A 4 -11.59 -16.73 14.43
CA TYR A 4 -10.51 -15.78 14.74
C TYR A 4 -9.98 -15.10 13.47
N THR A 5 -9.93 -15.83 12.35
CA THR A 5 -9.49 -15.30 11.06
C THR A 5 -10.49 -14.28 10.51
N GLU A 6 -11.79 -14.63 10.55
CA GLU A 6 -12.87 -13.75 10.10
C GLU A 6 -12.91 -12.46 10.90
N VAL A 7 -12.84 -12.54 12.23
CA VAL A 7 -12.82 -11.36 13.11
C VAL A 7 -11.64 -10.46 12.80
N ALA A 8 -10.44 -11.01 12.61
CA ALA A 8 -9.25 -10.21 12.31
C ALA A 8 -9.35 -9.49 10.94
N ILE A 9 -9.83 -10.20 9.91
CA ILE A 9 -10.00 -9.63 8.57
C ILE A 9 -11.09 -8.56 8.57
N LEU A 10 -12.26 -8.86 9.14
CA LEU A 10 -13.38 -7.92 9.18
C LEU A 10 -13.05 -6.67 10.00
N SER A 11 -12.37 -6.82 11.15
CA SER A 11 -11.94 -5.68 11.96
C SER A 11 -10.99 -4.78 11.17
N ALA A 12 -10.00 -5.36 10.47
CA ALA A 12 -9.08 -4.59 9.65
C ALA A 12 -9.79 -3.87 8.49
N SER A 13 -10.71 -4.56 7.79
CA SER A 13 -11.48 -3.98 6.70
C SER A 13 -12.39 -2.84 7.16
N LEU A 14 -13.01 -2.98 8.34
CA LEU A 14 -13.84 -1.93 8.93
C LEU A 14 -13.00 -0.69 9.27
N CYS A 15 -11.87 -0.87 9.96
CA CYS A 15 -10.96 0.23 10.26
C CYS A 15 -10.47 0.93 8.98
N GLU A 16 -10.12 0.17 7.93
CA GLU A 16 -9.72 0.74 6.64
C GLU A 16 -10.81 1.59 6.00
N ALA A 17 -12.05 1.09 5.99
CA ALA A 17 -13.19 1.82 5.46
C ALA A 17 -13.47 3.11 6.23
N GLU A 18 -13.48 3.05 7.57
CA GLU A 18 -13.73 4.22 8.42
C GLU A 18 -12.65 5.29 8.26
N ILE A 19 -11.37 4.90 8.23
CA ILE A 19 -10.25 5.83 8.04
C ILE A 19 -10.32 6.48 6.66
N ASN A 20 -10.57 5.70 5.61
CA ASN A 20 -10.70 6.24 4.26
C ASN A 20 -11.90 7.19 4.16
N LEU A 21 -13.04 6.87 4.77
CA LEU A 21 -14.23 7.71 4.79
C LEU A 21 -13.96 9.05 5.50
N ALA A 22 -13.36 9.00 6.70
CA ALA A 22 -13.05 10.20 7.47
C ALA A 22 -12.10 11.14 6.70
N LEU A 23 -11.08 10.57 6.05
CA LEU A 23 -10.13 11.34 5.26
C LEU A 23 -10.74 11.90 3.98
N ALA A 24 -11.52 11.09 3.25
CA ALA A 24 -12.22 11.54 2.04
C ALA A 24 -13.18 12.69 2.35
N TRP A 25 -13.95 12.56 3.43
CA TRP A 25 -14.87 13.60 3.86
C TRP A 25 -14.14 14.88 4.25
N GLY A 26 -13.10 14.78 5.10
CA GLY A 26 -12.32 15.94 5.52
C GLY A 26 -11.62 16.66 4.36
N LEU A 27 -11.15 15.92 3.35
CA LEU A 27 -10.53 16.51 2.15
C LEU A 27 -11.54 17.14 1.21
N SER A 28 -12.72 16.52 1.03
CA SER A 28 -13.78 17.08 0.20
C SER A 28 -14.31 18.40 0.79
N MET A 29 -14.41 18.52 2.11
CA MET A 29 -14.76 19.79 2.77
C MET A 29 -13.74 20.92 2.56
N LEU A 30 -12.52 20.59 2.11
CA LEU A 30 -11.44 21.55 1.85
C LEU A 30 -11.11 21.68 0.36
N ASP A 31 -11.91 21.09 -0.53
CA ASP A 31 -11.67 21.03 -1.99
C ASP A 31 -10.29 20.44 -2.36
N LYS A 32 -9.81 19.45 -1.59
CA LYS A 32 -8.49 18.79 -1.75
C LYS A 32 -8.60 17.30 -2.10
N GLU A 33 -9.52 16.98 -2.98
CA GLU A 33 -9.84 15.60 -3.38
C GLU A 33 -8.70 14.93 -4.13
N ASP A 34 -7.89 15.70 -4.84
CA ASP A 34 -6.67 15.29 -5.53
C ASP A 34 -5.63 14.69 -4.56
N VAL A 35 -5.56 15.21 -3.33
CA VAL A 35 -4.65 14.72 -2.29
C VAL A 35 -5.04 13.33 -1.80
N PHE A 36 -6.31 12.94 -1.93
CA PHE A 36 -6.78 11.63 -1.47
C PHE A 36 -6.03 10.49 -2.15
N GLN A 37 -5.77 10.58 -3.46
CA GLN A 37 -5.02 9.56 -4.21
C GLN A 37 -3.60 9.36 -3.67
N LEU A 38 -2.95 10.43 -3.22
CA LEU A 38 -1.61 10.35 -2.62
C LEU A 38 -1.65 9.61 -1.29
N ILE A 39 -2.65 9.88 -0.45
CA ILE A 39 -2.82 9.22 0.85
C ILE A 39 -3.23 7.76 0.66
N GLU A 40 -4.05 7.46 -0.35
CA GLU A 40 -4.56 6.11 -0.62
C GLU A 40 -3.43 5.10 -0.84
N SER A 41 -2.30 5.55 -1.41
CA SER A 41 -1.09 4.73 -1.63
C SER A 41 -0.39 4.26 -0.36
N LYS A 42 -0.70 4.84 0.80
CA LYS A 42 -0.09 4.50 2.09
C LYS A 42 -0.81 3.33 2.75
N SER A 43 -0.15 2.65 3.67
CA SER A 43 -0.83 1.64 4.50
C SER A 43 -1.83 2.32 5.43
N THR A 44 -2.93 1.63 5.78
CA THR A 44 -3.98 2.20 6.65
C THR A 44 -3.47 2.79 7.96
N PRO A 45 -2.52 2.16 8.70
CA PRO A 45 -1.95 2.78 9.89
C PRO A 45 -1.25 4.11 9.60
N GLU A 46 -0.52 4.21 8.49
CA GLU A 46 0.15 5.44 8.06
C GLU A 46 -0.85 6.50 7.61
N LYS A 47 -1.94 6.11 6.93
CA LYS A 47 -3.06 7.01 6.59
C LYS A 47 -3.62 7.65 7.85
N TRP A 48 -3.81 6.90 8.93
CA TRP A 48 -4.38 7.44 10.17
C TRP A 48 -3.39 8.29 10.99
N LEU A 49 -2.11 7.94 10.98
CA LEU A 49 -1.06 8.69 11.67
C LEU A 49 -0.79 10.06 11.02
N HIS A 50 -0.88 10.14 9.69
CA HIS A 50 -0.43 11.31 8.93
C HIS A 50 -1.53 12.01 8.14
N GLY A 51 -2.53 11.28 7.63
CA GLY A 51 -3.61 11.81 6.81
C GLY A 51 -4.40 12.93 7.49
N PRO A 52 -4.82 12.80 8.77
CA PRO A 52 -5.60 13.85 9.42
C PRO A 52 -4.86 15.19 9.51
N LYS A 53 -3.52 15.22 9.47
CA LYS A 53 -2.73 16.47 9.51
C LYS A 53 -2.98 17.39 8.31
N ILE A 54 -3.48 16.84 7.20
CA ILE A 54 -3.77 17.62 5.99
C ILE A 54 -5.06 18.44 6.17
N VAL A 55 -6.01 17.90 6.95
CA VAL A 55 -7.30 18.52 7.26
C VAL A 55 -7.21 19.33 8.56
N LEU A 56 -6.51 18.79 9.56
CA LEU A 56 -6.33 19.36 10.89
C LEU A 56 -4.83 19.43 11.22
N PRO A 57 -4.14 20.54 10.93
CA PRO A 57 -2.68 20.67 11.09
C PRO A 57 -2.17 20.37 12.50
N ASP A 58 -2.97 20.65 13.52
CA ASP A 58 -2.65 20.42 14.93
C ASP A 58 -2.89 18.97 15.38
N TYR A 59 -3.34 18.08 14.48
CA TYR A 59 -3.53 16.68 14.79
C TYR A 59 -2.22 16.02 15.25
N ARG A 60 -2.25 15.49 16.47
CA ARG A 60 -1.15 14.75 17.08
C ARG A 60 -1.69 13.47 17.69
N MET A 61 -1.37 12.33 17.08
CA MET A 61 -1.53 11.03 17.71
C MET A 61 -0.19 10.64 18.38
N PRO A 62 -0.14 10.46 19.71
CA PRO A 62 1.08 10.03 20.38
C PRO A 62 1.53 8.67 19.85
N LEU A 63 2.81 8.56 19.46
CA LEU A 63 3.39 7.27 19.11
C LEU A 63 3.39 6.38 20.37
N GLY A 64 2.98 5.13 20.21
CA GLY A 64 2.88 4.18 21.33
C GLY A 64 1.59 4.30 22.16
N CYS A 65 0.60 5.10 21.74
CA CYS A 65 -0.73 5.03 22.35
C CYS A 65 -1.43 3.71 22.00
N ALA A 66 -2.39 3.32 22.83
CA ALA A 66 -3.09 2.04 22.70
C ALA A 66 -3.79 1.90 21.34
N GLU A 67 -4.35 2.99 20.81
CA GLU A 67 -5.06 3.04 19.54
C GLU A 67 -4.11 2.80 18.36
N ALA A 68 -2.94 3.47 18.36
CA ALA A 68 -1.94 3.30 17.32
C ALA A 68 -1.39 1.87 17.31
N GLU A 69 -1.11 1.30 18.48
CA GLU A 69 -0.60 -0.07 18.60
C GLU A 69 -1.67 -1.12 18.27
N ALA A 70 -2.93 -0.90 18.67
CA ALA A 70 -4.04 -1.76 18.29
C ALA A 70 -4.24 -1.77 16.77
N LEU A 71 -4.22 -0.60 16.13
CA LEU A 71 -4.32 -0.49 14.67
C LEU A 71 -3.17 -1.23 13.97
N ARG A 72 -1.92 -1.01 14.41
CA ARG A 72 -0.76 -1.75 13.87
C ARG A 72 -0.93 -3.26 14.04
N LYS A 73 -1.38 -3.71 15.21
CA LYS A 73 -1.57 -5.14 15.52
C LYS A 73 -2.64 -5.78 14.63
N VAL A 74 -3.80 -5.13 14.48
CA VAL A 74 -4.90 -5.63 13.63
C VAL A 74 -4.46 -5.79 12.18
N PHE A 75 -3.78 -4.78 11.62
CA PHE A 75 -3.28 -4.86 10.25
C PHE A 75 -2.12 -5.84 10.08
N SER A 76 -1.27 -6.02 11.10
CA SER A 76 -0.24 -7.07 11.11
C SER A 76 -0.86 -8.47 11.06
N GLU A 77 -1.88 -8.73 11.89
CA GLU A 77 -2.59 -10.01 11.90
C GLU A 77 -3.33 -10.25 10.58
N ARG A 78 -4.04 -9.25 10.04
CA ARG A 78 -4.68 -9.36 8.73
C ARG A 78 -3.67 -9.68 7.64
N ASN A 79 -2.52 -9.00 7.61
CA ASN A 79 -1.47 -9.27 6.62
C ASN A 79 -0.88 -10.67 6.76
N ARG A 80 -0.69 -11.16 7.99
CA ARG A 80 -0.24 -12.54 8.27
C ARG A 80 -1.22 -13.58 7.72
N LEU A 81 -2.52 -13.32 7.84
CA LEU A 81 -3.59 -14.24 7.41
C LEU A 81 -3.83 -14.20 5.89
N VAL A 82 -3.80 -13.00 5.28
CA VAL A 82 -4.09 -12.80 3.85
C VAL A 82 -2.87 -13.07 2.97
N HIS A 83 -1.66 -12.86 3.49
CA HIS A 83 -0.40 -13.11 2.79
C HIS A 83 0.43 -14.17 3.52
N PRO A 84 0.00 -15.44 3.52
CA PRO A 84 0.79 -16.51 4.11
C PRO A 84 2.14 -16.58 3.39
N LYS A 85 3.23 -16.28 4.10
CA LYS A 85 4.59 -16.45 3.55
C LYS A 85 4.77 -17.94 3.26
N SER A 86 4.96 -18.30 2.00
CA SER A 86 5.28 -19.68 1.63
C SER A 86 6.59 -20.10 2.30
N THR A 87 6.53 -21.13 3.14
CA THR A 87 7.72 -21.78 3.70
C THR A 87 8.39 -22.56 2.58
N VAL A 88 9.32 -21.93 1.86
CA VAL A 88 10.15 -22.63 0.87
C VAL A 88 11.16 -23.49 1.63
N GLN A 89 10.81 -24.76 1.87
CA GLN A 89 11.80 -25.77 2.26
C GLN A 89 12.65 -26.11 1.03
N LYS A 90 13.77 -25.40 0.84
CA LYS A 90 14.88 -25.95 0.05
C LYS A 90 15.64 -26.91 0.97
N ALA A 91 15.75 -28.16 0.54
CA ALA A 91 16.44 -29.26 1.19
C ALA A 91 17.54 -28.83 2.20
N GLY A 92 17.24 -28.96 3.49
CA GLY A 92 18.25 -29.21 4.52
C GLY A 92 18.83 -28.03 5.31
N GLN A 93 18.57 -26.75 5.00
CA GLN A 93 19.04 -25.67 5.88
C GLN A 93 18.03 -24.53 6.04
N GLN A 94 17.45 -24.47 7.23
CA GLN A 94 16.55 -23.40 7.66
C GLN A 94 17.35 -22.10 7.82
N LYS A 95 17.35 -21.25 6.80
CA LYS A 95 17.81 -19.86 6.91
C LYS A 95 16.59 -18.93 7.00
N LEU A 96 16.28 -18.46 8.19
CA LEU A 96 15.45 -17.27 8.39
C LEU A 96 16.25 -16.06 7.89
N GLY A 97 16.03 -15.67 6.64
CA GLY A 97 16.63 -14.47 6.08
C GLY A 97 15.59 -13.74 5.23
N ALA A 98 15.29 -12.50 5.62
CA ALA A 98 14.53 -11.56 4.79
C ALA A 98 15.36 -11.22 3.55
N LYS A 99 15.32 -12.09 2.52
CA LYS A 99 15.85 -11.73 1.22
C LYS A 99 14.80 -10.88 0.51
N ALA A 100 15.04 -9.57 0.49
CA ALA A 100 14.49 -8.74 -0.57
C ALA A 100 14.84 -9.39 -1.91
N LEU A 101 13.82 -9.84 -2.64
CA LEU A 101 13.97 -10.26 -4.03
C LEU A 101 14.43 -9.03 -4.81
N LYS A 102 15.74 -8.93 -5.06
CA LYS A 102 16.21 -7.96 -6.06
C LYS A 102 15.68 -8.44 -7.41
N PRO A 103 14.98 -7.60 -8.18
CA PRO A 103 14.60 -7.97 -9.53
C PRO A 103 15.89 -8.30 -10.32
N PRO A 104 15.85 -9.31 -11.22
CA PRO A 104 16.99 -9.66 -12.04
C PRO A 104 17.43 -8.42 -12.83
N LYS A 105 18.74 -8.15 -12.86
CA LYS A 105 19.28 -7.10 -13.73
C LYS A 105 19.01 -7.53 -15.16
N LEU A 106 18.48 -6.61 -15.99
CA LEU A 106 18.17 -6.87 -17.41
C LEU A 106 19.36 -7.43 -18.21
N ALA A 107 20.60 -7.21 -17.74
CA ALA A 107 21.81 -7.72 -18.34
C ALA A 107 21.94 -9.25 -18.29
N ASP A 108 21.29 -9.90 -17.31
CA ASP A 108 21.37 -11.35 -17.09
C ASP A 108 20.27 -12.13 -17.85
N LEU A 109 19.43 -11.44 -18.62
CA LEU A 109 18.37 -12.04 -19.42
C LEU A 109 18.85 -12.36 -20.83
N SER A 110 18.59 -13.60 -21.25
CA SER A 110 18.79 -14.05 -22.63
C SER A 110 17.90 -13.24 -23.58
N ALA A 111 18.31 -13.12 -24.85
CA ALA A 111 17.59 -12.30 -25.83
C ALA A 111 16.11 -12.73 -25.96
N SER A 112 15.80 -14.03 -25.82
CA SER A 112 14.42 -14.55 -25.87
C SER A 112 13.56 -14.08 -24.70
N ASP A 113 14.15 -13.87 -23.52
CA ASP A 113 13.44 -13.42 -22.32
C ASP A 113 13.14 -11.91 -22.32
N ARG A 114 13.86 -11.14 -23.14
CA ARG A 114 13.62 -9.69 -23.29
C ARG A 114 12.36 -9.39 -24.11
N TYR A 115 12.08 -10.20 -25.13
CA TYR A 115 10.91 -10.00 -26.00
C TYR A 115 9.59 -10.38 -25.32
N SER A 116 9.58 -11.36 -24.42
CA SER A 116 8.38 -11.78 -23.70
C SER A 116 7.94 -10.78 -22.62
N LEU A 117 8.87 -9.99 -22.06
CA LEU A 117 8.58 -8.90 -21.13
C LEU A 117 8.11 -7.62 -21.84
N LEU A 118 8.68 -7.30 -23.01
CA LEU A 118 8.26 -6.15 -23.81
C LEU A 118 6.91 -6.36 -24.50
N GLY A 119 6.57 -7.59 -24.89
CA GLY A 119 5.28 -7.92 -25.51
C GLY A 119 4.07 -7.88 -24.57
N LYS A 120 4.28 -7.83 -23.25
CA LYS A 120 3.21 -7.70 -22.24
C LYS A 120 3.02 -6.28 -21.72
N LEU A 121 3.86 -5.33 -22.15
CA LEU A 121 3.76 -3.93 -21.75
C LEU A 121 3.37 -3.06 -22.96
N ARG A 122 2.05 -2.85 -23.07
CA ARG A 122 1.28 -1.80 -23.81
C ARG A 122 0.60 -2.23 -25.12
N PRO A 123 -0.66 -1.78 -25.35
CA PRO A 123 -1.10 -0.40 -25.12
C PRO A 123 -2.33 -0.23 -24.21
N THR A 124 -2.11 0.41 -23.07
CA THR A 124 -3.09 1.32 -22.47
C THR A 124 -2.31 2.45 -21.84
N LEU A 125 -1.80 3.35 -22.69
CA LEU A 125 -1.36 4.71 -22.36
C LEU A 125 -0.78 5.33 -23.64
N THR A 126 -1.68 5.74 -24.53
CA THR A 126 -1.43 6.82 -25.49
C THR A 126 -2.46 7.91 -25.23
N ARG A 127 -2.21 8.72 -24.20
CA ARG A 127 -2.50 10.16 -24.16
C ARG A 127 -2.05 10.70 -22.81
N ILE A 128 -1.65 11.97 -22.78
CA ILE A 128 -0.77 12.66 -21.83
C ILE A 128 0.70 12.50 -22.29
N CYS A 129 1.41 13.53 -22.77
CA CYS A 129 1.23 14.97 -22.65
C CYS A 129 2.05 15.66 -23.75
N LEU A 130 1.60 16.81 -24.25
CA LEU A 130 2.50 17.92 -24.59
C LEU A 130 1.79 19.21 -24.21
N CYS A 131 2.20 19.79 -23.07
CA CYS A 131 2.04 21.19 -22.78
C CYS A 131 2.89 22.04 -23.75
N GLY A 132 2.42 23.25 -24.05
CA GLY A 132 3.30 24.41 -23.92
C GLY A 132 3.50 25.30 -25.15
N SER A 133 3.19 26.58 -24.91
CA SER A 133 3.82 27.78 -25.48
C SER A 133 3.16 28.40 -26.72
N GLY A 134 2.56 29.57 -26.49
CA GLY A 134 1.99 30.43 -27.52
C GLY A 134 2.98 31.41 -28.14
N ALA A 135 2.45 32.27 -29.00
CA ALA A 135 2.92 33.62 -29.33
C ALA A 135 2.02 34.14 -30.46
N THR A 136 1.41 35.30 -30.21
CA THR A 136 0.91 36.32 -31.17
C THR A 136 0.01 35.91 -32.32
#